data_AF-A0A9D6FW20-F1
#
_entry.id   AF-A0A9D6FW20-F1
#
_cell.length_a   1.000
_cell.length_b   1.000
_cell.length_c   1.000
_cell.angle_alpha   90.00
_cell.angle_beta   90.00
_cell.angle_gamma   90.00
#
_symmetry.space_group_name_H-M   'P 1'
#
loop_
_entity.id
_entity.type
_entity.pdbx_description
1 polymer ?
#
loop_
_entity_poly.entity_id
_entity_poly.type
_entity_poly.pdbx_seq_one_letter_code
_entity_poly.pdbx_strand_id
1 'polypeptide(L)'
;MSCPSDKLELLHDGELPPADRDAVRAHVEGCASCRAEAERLGKLDAALARVPAGPQPKWDAYVARVRARTRGGWSRRIAAAAAVLLVGFTAWNVYEAAKPKPGTGGTLGDPETEARDALRQFGAAQTGADRDTAFARIRACGDAALPVLVAALDDPSVRIQIAAAQILSRIKDDKVRQLLVERARKQVPASNGTDTWTLDSPDARSVAVAMRRAEQEGDAARLIDVVGRGALDREVREALSKWVATLLASPSAKLRALGLAIVREVDVEFPWSAVLELVDAPEVGPQAIEVLKERTGRDFGTDKKAWKKFVEEM
;
A
#
# COMPACT_ATOMS: atom_id res chain seq x y z
N MET A 1 -4.62 37.73 6.10
CA MET A 1 -3.83 36.89 7.01
C MET A 1 -4.24 35.44 6.75
N SER A 2 -3.31 34.55 6.41
CA SER A 2 -3.61 33.12 6.26
C SER A 2 -3.78 32.48 7.64
N CYS A 3 -4.76 31.59 7.78
CA CYS A 3 -4.96 30.83 9.02
C CYS A 3 -3.85 29.77 9.14
N PRO A 4 -3.08 29.70 10.25
CA PRO A 4 -2.02 28.72 10.42
C PRO A 4 -2.59 27.39 10.95
N SER A 5 -3.25 26.60 10.08
CA SER A 5 -3.85 25.30 10.43
C SER A 5 -2.88 24.39 11.19
N ASP A 6 -1.65 24.27 10.68
CA ASP A 6 -0.65 23.35 11.21
C ASP A 6 -0.19 23.74 12.64
N LYS A 7 -0.24 25.03 12.99
CA LYS A 7 0.11 25.50 14.34
C LYS A 7 -1.02 25.31 15.34
N LEU A 8 -2.26 25.12 14.88
CA LEU A 8 -3.41 24.94 15.74
C LEU A 8 -3.43 23.54 16.37
N GLU A 9 -3.09 22.51 15.59
CA GLU A 9 -2.92 21.13 16.08
C GLU A 9 -1.80 21.09 17.13
N LEU A 10 -0.64 21.69 16.85
CA LEU A 10 0.46 21.79 17.80
C LEU A 10 0.10 22.58 19.07
N LEU A 11 -0.75 23.60 18.97
CA LEU A 11 -1.25 24.33 20.14
C LEU A 11 -2.19 23.45 20.97
N HIS A 12 -3.04 22.66 20.32
CA HIS A 12 -3.98 21.75 20.95
C HIS A 12 -3.28 20.63 21.71
N ASP A 13 -2.25 20.01 21.09
CA ASP A 13 -1.44 18.93 21.67
C ASP A 13 -0.46 19.45 22.75
N GLY A 14 -0.33 20.77 22.90
CA GLY A 14 0.60 21.40 23.85
C GLY A 14 2.07 21.38 23.41
N GLU A 15 2.34 20.98 22.17
CA GLU A 15 3.68 20.85 21.59
C GLU A 15 4.22 22.15 20.99
N LEU A 16 3.39 23.19 20.87
CA LEU A 16 3.82 24.47 20.29
C LEU A 16 4.92 25.14 21.16
N PRO A 17 6.02 25.66 20.57
CA PRO A 17 7.05 26.37 21.33
C PRO A 17 6.49 27.58 22.09
N PRO A 18 7.01 27.92 23.30
CA PRO A 18 6.47 29.02 24.10
C PRO A 18 6.38 30.36 23.35
N ALA A 19 7.36 30.67 22.51
CA ALA A 19 7.40 31.92 21.73
C ALA A 19 6.23 32.04 20.71
N ASP A 20 5.68 30.92 20.23
CA ASP A 20 4.59 30.90 19.26
C ASP A 20 3.20 30.82 19.90
N ARG A 21 3.09 30.37 21.17
CA ARG A 21 1.80 30.10 21.84
C ARG A 21 0.92 31.32 21.93
N ASP A 22 1.47 32.45 22.39
CA ASP A 22 0.68 33.65 22.64
C ASP A 22 0.16 34.26 21.32
N ALA A 23 0.98 34.23 20.27
CA ALA A 23 0.59 34.69 18.95
C ALA A 23 -0.53 33.83 18.34
N VAL A 24 -0.44 32.50 18.45
CA VAL A 24 -1.49 31.60 17.93
C VAL A 24 -2.76 31.70 18.77
N ARG A 25 -2.66 31.83 20.10
CA ARG A 25 -3.83 32.05 20.98
C ARG A 25 -4.55 33.35 20.65
N ALA A 26 -3.82 34.47 20.53
CA ALA A 26 -4.39 35.75 20.14
C ALA A 26 -5.07 35.67 18.76
N HIS A 27 -4.50 34.92 17.81
CA HIS A 27 -5.13 34.67 16.52
C HIS A 27 -6.42 33.85 16.65
N VAL A 28 -6.41 32.76 17.42
CA VAL A 28 -7.60 31.94 17.67
C VAL A 28 -8.68 32.80 18.30
N GLU A 29 -8.37 33.65 19.29
CA GLU A 29 -9.33 34.56 19.90
C GLU A 29 -9.93 35.56 18.91
N GLY A 30 -9.17 36.03 17.93
CA GLY A 30 -9.61 36.98 16.92
C GLY A 30 -10.29 36.36 15.68
N CYS A 31 -10.09 35.06 15.43
CA CYS A 31 -10.48 34.42 14.18
C CYS A 31 -11.59 33.36 14.39
N ALA A 32 -12.79 33.63 13.87
CA ALA A 32 -13.95 32.75 14.07
C ALA A 32 -13.75 31.32 13.53
N SER A 33 -13.11 31.15 12.37
CA SER A 33 -12.84 29.83 11.79
C SER A 33 -11.84 29.04 12.65
N CYS A 34 -10.79 29.68 13.16
CA CYS A 34 -9.81 29.03 14.03
C CYS A 34 -10.40 28.65 15.39
N ARG A 35 -11.34 29.42 15.95
CA ARG A 35 -12.09 29.00 17.16
C ARG A 35 -12.92 27.76 16.91
N ALA A 36 -13.66 27.74 15.81
CA ALA A 36 -14.52 26.59 15.47
C ALA A 36 -13.68 25.31 15.26
N GLU A 37 -12.49 25.44 14.68
CA GLU A 37 -11.53 24.34 14.54
C GLU A 37 -11.00 23.87 15.91
N ALA A 38 -10.54 24.80 16.76
CA ALA A 38 -10.05 24.48 18.10
C ALA A 38 -11.12 23.79 18.97
N GLU A 39 -12.37 24.26 18.88
CA GLU A 39 -13.50 23.65 19.57
C GLU A 39 -13.79 22.23 19.03
N ARG A 40 -13.66 22.01 17.71
CA ARG A 40 -13.83 20.69 17.11
C ARG A 40 -12.78 19.69 17.60
N LEU A 41 -11.52 20.12 17.65
CA LEU A 41 -10.42 19.33 18.20
C LEU A 41 -10.67 18.99 19.68
N GLY A 42 -11.06 19.98 20.49
CA GLY A 42 -11.43 19.74 21.89
C GLY A 42 -12.61 18.77 22.08
N LYS A 43 -13.61 18.79 21.19
CA LYS A 43 -14.72 17.81 21.20
C LYS A 43 -14.25 16.40 20.85
N LEU A 44 -13.28 16.27 19.93
CA LEU A 44 -12.69 14.98 19.57
C LEU A 44 -11.95 14.38 20.77
N ASP A 45 -11.13 15.17 21.46
CA ASP A 45 -10.44 14.76 22.69
C ASP A 45 -11.42 14.33 23.78
N ALA A 46 -12.48 15.12 24.00
CA ALA A 46 -13.52 14.77 24.97
C ALA A 46 -14.25 13.46 24.59
N ALA A 47 -14.41 13.16 23.30
CA ALA A 47 -14.98 11.90 22.83
C ALA A 47 -14.00 10.74 23.04
N LEU A 48 -12.72 10.92 22.70
CA LEU A 48 -11.66 9.93 22.90
C LEU A 48 -11.46 9.58 24.38
N ALA A 49 -11.51 10.58 25.26
CA ALA A 49 -11.40 10.39 26.71
C ALA A 49 -12.55 9.56 27.31
N ARG A 50 -13.70 9.49 26.63
CA ARG A 50 -14.85 8.65 27.04
C ARG A 50 -14.75 7.22 26.54
N VAL A 51 -13.89 6.95 25.56
CA VAL A 51 -13.65 5.58 25.11
C VAL A 51 -12.89 4.87 26.22
N PRO A 52 -13.42 3.77 26.78
CA PRO A 52 -12.69 3.00 27.78
C PRO A 52 -11.34 2.61 27.21
N ALA A 53 -10.26 2.82 27.97
CA ALA A 53 -8.95 2.34 27.58
C ALA A 53 -9.04 0.82 27.44
N GLY A 54 -9.14 0.35 26.19
CA GLY A 54 -9.06 -1.07 25.88
C GLY A 54 -7.72 -1.62 26.36
N PRO A 55 -7.58 -2.95 26.48
CA PRO A 55 -6.28 -3.54 26.74
C PRO A 55 -5.28 -2.99 25.72
N GLN A 56 -4.15 -2.46 26.20
CA GLN A 56 -3.15 -1.90 25.30
C GLN A 56 -2.83 -2.92 24.20
N PRO A 57 -2.83 -2.51 22.93
CA PRO A 57 -2.44 -3.40 21.86
C PRO A 57 -1.07 -3.97 22.21
N LYS A 58 -0.92 -5.29 22.17
CA LYS A 58 0.38 -5.95 22.34
C LYS A 58 1.23 -5.65 21.11
N TRP A 59 1.82 -4.45 21.06
CA TRP A 59 2.58 -3.94 19.93
C TRP A 59 3.70 -4.89 19.53
N ASP A 60 4.38 -5.49 20.49
CA ASP A 60 5.41 -6.50 20.22
C ASP A 60 4.84 -7.72 19.51
N ALA A 61 3.66 -8.21 19.92
CA ALA A 61 3.00 -9.32 19.26
C ALA A 61 2.50 -8.96 17.86
N TYR A 62 2.09 -7.70 17.64
CA TYR A 62 1.73 -7.19 16.32
C TYR A 62 2.96 -7.09 15.41
N VAL A 63 4.02 -6.43 15.85
CA VAL A 63 5.30 -6.31 15.12
C VAL A 63 5.91 -7.68 14.85
N ALA A 64 5.86 -8.60 15.80
CA ALA A 64 6.30 -9.98 15.62
C ALA A 64 5.49 -10.70 14.53
N ARG A 65 4.16 -10.51 14.50
CA ARG A 65 3.28 -11.05 13.43
C ARG A 65 3.63 -10.49 12.06
N VAL A 66 3.83 -9.17 11.97
CA VAL A 66 4.22 -8.50 10.72
C VAL A 66 5.57 -9.03 10.23
N ARG A 67 6.56 -9.14 11.14
CA ARG A 67 7.89 -9.71 10.84
C ARG A 67 7.84 -11.18 10.45
N ALA A 68 6.98 -11.98 11.08
CA ALA A 68 6.81 -13.39 10.73
C ALA A 68 6.21 -13.55 9.33
N ARG A 69 5.22 -12.70 8.99
CA ARG A 69 4.58 -12.69 7.67
C ARG A 69 5.55 -12.27 6.55
N THR A 70 6.43 -11.30 6.81
CA THR A 70 7.44 -10.88 5.83
C THR A 70 8.58 -11.88 5.67
N ARG A 71 8.97 -12.61 6.73
CA ARG A 71 10.04 -13.62 6.67
C ARG A 71 9.59 -14.96 6.05
N GLY A 72 8.30 -15.32 6.16
CA GLY A 72 7.79 -16.66 5.85
C GLY A 72 7.69 -17.04 4.37
N GLY A 73 7.60 -16.07 3.45
CA GLY A 73 7.44 -16.35 2.01
C GLY A 73 8.52 -15.74 1.11
N TRP A 74 9.17 -14.66 1.55
CA TRP A 74 10.06 -13.88 0.68
C TRP A 74 11.51 -14.40 0.67
N SER A 75 11.96 -15.01 1.76
CA SER A 75 13.35 -15.47 1.96
C SER A 75 13.79 -16.57 0.99
N ARG A 76 12.91 -17.54 0.67
CA ARG A 76 13.24 -18.62 -0.28
C ARG A 76 13.29 -18.16 -1.74
N ARG A 77 12.58 -17.08 -2.10
CA ARG A 77 12.60 -16.51 -3.46
C ARG A 77 13.71 -15.46 -3.65
N ILE A 78 14.12 -14.75 -2.59
CA ILE A 78 15.26 -13.82 -2.63
C ILE A 78 16.61 -14.57 -2.61
N ALA A 79 16.71 -15.74 -1.97
CA ALA A 79 17.97 -16.49 -1.92
C ALA A 79 18.54 -16.83 -3.32
N ALA A 80 17.69 -17.09 -4.31
CA ALA A 80 18.11 -17.32 -5.69
C ALA A 80 18.55 -16.01 -6.40
N ALA A 81 17.90 -14.88 -6.10
CA ALA A 81 18.28 -13.58 -6.66
C ALA A 81 19.56 -13.01 -6.03
N ALA A 82 19.80 -13.28 -4.74
CA ALA A 82 20.99 -12.84 -4.02
C ALA A 82 22.29 -13.50 -4.55
N ALA A 83 22.23 -14.74 -5.03
CA ALA A 83 23.38 -15.40 -5.65
C ALA A 83 23.77 -14.76 -6.99
N VAL A 84 22.79 -14.36 -7.81
CA VAL A 84 23.02 -13.65 -9.08
C VAL A 84 23.54 -12.23 -8.82
N LEU A 85 23.00 -11.54 -7.82
CA LEU A 85 23.48 -10.22 -7.40
C LEU A 85 24.88 -10.27 -6.78
N LEU A 86 25.26 -11.33 -6.05
CA LEU A 86 26.62 -11.50 -5.53
C LEU A 86 27.66 -11.67 -6.64
N VAL A 87 27.35 -12.42 -7.70
CA VAL A 87 28.23 -12.56 -8.88
C VAL A 87 28.29 -11.25 -9.69
N GLY A 88 27.17 -10.55 -9.84
CA GLY A 88 27.14 -9.22 -10.45
C GLY A 88 27.89 -8.16 -9.62
N PHE A 89 27.81 -8.23 -8.29
CA PHE A 89 28.47 -7.30 -7.37
C PHE A 89 29.98 -7.52 -7.29
N THR A 90 30.47 -8.76 -7.34
CA THR A 90 31.92 -9.00 -7.43
C THR A 90 32.48 -8.54 -8.78
N ALA A 91 31.77 -8.78 -9.88
CA ALA A 91 32.15 -8.24 -11.19
C ALA A 91 32.13 -6.70 -11.23
N TRP A 92 31.16 -6.05 -10.57
CA TRP A 92 31.08 -4.60 -10.45
C TRP A 92 32.22 -4.01 -9.60
N ASN A 93 32.58 -4.63 -8.48
CA ASN A 93 33.71 -4.18 -7.65
C ASN A 93 35.06 -4.33 -8.36
N VAL A 94 35.23 -5.38 -9.18
CA VAL A 94 36.43 -5.55 -10.03
C VAL A 94 36.46 -4.48 -11.14
N TYR A 95 35.30 -4.13 -11.70
CA TYR A 95 35.18 -3.05 -12.68
C TYR A 95 35.46 -1.65 -12.07
N GLU A 96 34.96 -1.37 -10.87
CA GLU A 96 35.25 -0.13 -10.13
C GLU A 96 36.73 -0.03 -9.72
N ALA A 97 37.36 -1.13 -9.30
CA ALA A 97 38.79 -1.16 -8.98
C ALA A 97 39.70 -0.95 -10.20
N ALA A 98 39.19 -1.22 -11.41
CA ALA A 98 39.89 -1.03 -12.67
C ALA A 98 39.73 0.38 -13.27
N LYS A 99 38.87 1.25 -12.70
CA LYS A 99 38.77 2.64 -13.17
C LYS A 99 40.02 3.41 -12.72
N PRO A 100 40.73 4.10 -13.63
CA PRO A 100 41.87 4.93 -13.27
C PRO A 100 41.40 6.00 -12.29
N LYS A 101 42.02 6.06 -11.10
CA LYS A 101 41.73 7.09 -10.10
C LYS A 101 41.93 8.47 -10.74
N PRO A 102 40.88 9.31 -10.84
CA PRO A 102 41.05 10.66 -11.31
C PRO A 102 41.95 11.39 -10.32
N GLY A 103 42.94 12.09 -10.87
CA GLY A 103 44.02 12.71 -10.12
C GLY A 103 43.54 13.67 -9.05
N THR A 104 44.25 13.65 -7.93
CA THR A 104 44.19 14.59 -6.82
C THR A 104 44.52 16.00 -7.31
N GLY A 105 43.49 16.73 -7.75
CA GLY A 105 43.52 18.16 -8.02
C GLY A 105 42.26 18.79 -7.45
N GLY A 106 42.41 19.56 -6.37
CA GLY A 106 41.30 20.16 -5.63
C GLY A 106 40.33 20.91 -6.55
N THR A 107 39.15 20.33 -6.73
CA THR A 107 38.03 20.85 -7.50
C THR A 107 36.78 20.65 -6.66
N LEU A 108 35.86 21.62 -6.68
CA LEU A 108 34.55 21.52 -6.03
C LEU A 108 33.95 20.14 -6.35
N GLY A 109 33.73 19.32 -5.32
CA GLY A 109 33.26 17.95 -5.50
C GLY A 109 31.97 17.91 -6.32
N ASP A 110 31.85 16.89 -7.15
CA ASP A 110 30.62 16.60 -7.88
C ASP A 110 29.41 16.64 -6.92
N PRO A 111 28.38 17.48 -7.19
CA PRO A 111 27.23 17.64 -6.31
C PRO A 111 26.51 16.33 -5.97
N GLU A 112 26.54 15.32 -6.86
CA GLU A 112 25.94 14.02 -6.56
C GLU A 112 26.72 13.26 -5.49
N THR A 113 28.05 13.30 -5.57
CA THR A 113 28.94 12.65 -4.60
C THR A 113 28.78 13.29 -3.22
N GLU A 114 28.75 14.62 -3.15
CA GLU A 114 28.46 15.36 -1.92
C GLU A 114 27.08 15.00 -1.34
N ALA A 115 26.05 14.88 -2.19
CA ALA A 115 24.72 14.46 -1.75
C ALA A 115 24.69 13.03 -1.19
N ARG A 116 25.42 12.08 -1.80
CA ARG A 116 25.52 10.69 -1.28
C ARG A 116 26.21 10.66 0.08
N ASP A 117 27.30 11.39 0.25
CA ASP A 117 28.05 11.42 1.51
C ASP A 117 27.24 12.10 2.62
N ALA A 118 26.59 13.21 2.32
CA ALA A 118 25.69 13.87 3.25
C ALA A 118 24.48 12.99 3.62
N LEU A 119 23.93 12.20 2.67
CA LEU A 119 22.85 11.25 2.97
C LEU A 119 23.31 10.14 3.93
N ARG A 120 24.52 9.61 3.75
CA ARG A 120 25.11 8.62 4.67
C ARG A 120 25.32 9.23 6.05
N GLN A 121 25.82 10.46 6.12
CA GLN A 121 25.96 11.19 7.38
C GLN A 121 24.61 11.41 8.06
N PHE A 122 23.57 11.80 7.31
CA PHE A 122 22.22 11.97 7.84
C PHE A 122 21.68 10.66 8.44
N GLY A 123 21.87 9.53 7.75
CA GLY A 123 21.45 8.22 8.25
C GLY A 123 22.22 7.78 9.51
N ALA A 124 23.50 8.15 9.63
CA ALA A 124 24.36 7.79 10.77
C ALA A 124 24.25 8.74 11.97
N ALA A 125 23.70 9.94 11.77
CA ALA A 125 23.61 10.98 12.77
C ALA A 125 22.77 10.56 14.01
N GLN A 126 23.38 10.72 15.18
CA GLN A 126 22.77 10.41 16.48
C GLN A 126 21.99 11.59 17.05
N THR A 127 22.38 12.82 16.70
CA THR A 127 21.77 14.05 17.21
C THR A 127 20.94 14.76 16.14
N GLY A 128 20.03 15.64 16.57
CA GLY A 128 19.28 16.51 15.64
C GLY A 128 20.21 17.47 14.88
N ALA A 129 21.20 18.07 15.56
CA ALA A 129 22.12 19.03 14.96
C ALA A 129 22.97 18.42 13.82
N ASP A 130 23.42 17.17 13.98
CA ASP A 130 24.16 16.46 12.93
C ASP A 130 23.27 16.18 11.71
N ARG A 131 21.99 15.84 11.94
CA ARG A 131 21.01 15.64 10.86
C ARG A 131 20.72 16.93 10.12
N ASP A 132 20.56 18.04 10.84
CA ASP A 132 20.29 19.34 10.21
C ASP A 132 21.50 19.84 9.40
N THR A 133 22.72 19.58 9.88
CA THR A 133 23.95 19.86 9.14
C THR A 133 24.03 19.04 7.85
N ALA A 134 23.78 17.73 7.92
CA ALA A 134 23.77 16.86 6.75
C ALA A 134 22.66 17.25 5.76
N PHE A 135 21.47 17.60 6.26
CA PHE A 135 20.36 18.07 5.44
C PHE A 135 20.68 19.39 4.73
N ALA A 136 21.33 20.35 5.41
CA ALA A 136 21.76 21.60 4.80
C ALA A 136 22.73 21.38 3.63
N ARG A 137 23.66 20.42 3.76
CA ARG A 137 24.57 20.02 2.67
C ARG A 137 23.81 19.44 1.47
N ILE A 138 22.86 18.53 1.71
CA ILE A 138 22.02 17.95 0.65
C ILE A 138 21.20 19.04 -0.07
N ARG A 139 20.67 20.01 0.69
CA ARG A 139 19.94 21.14 0.13
C ARG A 139 20.83 22.05 -0.71
N ALA A 140 22.09 22.24 -0.32
CA ALA A 140 23.06 23.02 -1.07
C ALA A 140 23.39 22.40 -2.44
N CYS A 141 23.24 21.08 -2.60
CA CYS A 141 23.36 20.41 -3.89
C CYS A 141 22.18 20.66 -4.85
N GLY A 142 21.06 21.22 -4.36
CA GLY A 142 19.89 21.55 -5.17
C GLY A 142 19.30 20.36 -5.92
N ASP A 143 18.92 20.59 -7.18
CA ASP A 143 18.31 19.57 -8.05
C ASP A 143 19.17 18.33 -8.28
N ALA A 144 20.51 18.46 -8.17
CA ALA A 144 21.43 17.34 -8.36
C ALA A 144 21.31 16.28 -7.24
N ALA A 145 20.77 16.65 -6.07
CA ALA A 145 20.50 15.69 -5.00
C ALA A 145 19.28 14.80 -5.27
N LEU A 146 18.34 15.23 -6.12
CA LEU A 146 17.06 14.53 -6.30
C LEU A 146 17.22 13.10 -6.86
N PRO A 147 17.99 12.86 -7.95
CA PRO A 147 18.21 11.50 -8.44
C PRO A 147 18.88 10.60 -7.39
N VAL A 148 19.81 11.16 -6.61
CA VAL A 148 20.51 10.44 -5.54
C VAL A 148 19.55 10.00 -4.44
N LEU A 149 18.69 10.91 -3.96
CA LEU A 149 17.69 10.61 -2.93
C LEU A 149 16.65 9.60 -3.41
N VAL A 150 16.20 9.71 -4.67
CA VAL A 150 15.22 8.77 -5.26
C VAL A 150 15.83 7.39 -5.45
N ALA A 151 17.09 7.29 -5.91
CA ALA A 151 17.80 6.02 -6.02
C ALA A 151 18.04 5.38 -4.65
N ALA A 152 18.32 6.19 -3.62
CA ALA A 152 18.54 5.72 -2.26
C ALA A 152 17.31 5.07 -1.60
N LEU A 153 16.11 5.27 -2.14
CA LEU A 153 14.92 4.53 -1.72
C LEU A 153 14.97 3.04 -2.10
N ASP A 154 15.83 2.63 -3.03
CA ASP A 154 16.14 1.22 -3.35
C ASP A 154 17.41 0.70 -2.67
N ASP A 155 18.09 1.52 -1.86
CA ASP A 155 19.37 1.13 -1.27
C ASP A 155 19.20 -0.11 -0.38
N PRO A 156 20.10 -1.11 -0.42
CA PRO A 156 20.00 -2.31 0.42
C PRO A 156 20.00 -2.00 1.93
N SER A 157 20.52 -0.84 2.34
CA SER A 157 20.48 -0.37 3.73
C SER A 157 19.15 0.31 4.05
N VAL A 158 18.34 -0.33 4.90
CA VAL A 158 17.08 0.23 5.44
C VAL A 158 17.28 1.62 6.06
N ARG A 159 18.45 1.86 6.67
CA ARG A 159 18.78 3.16 7.26
C ARG A 159 18.88 4.27 6.22
N ILE A 160 19.47 3.97 5.06
CA ILE A 160 19.59 4.91 3.94
C ILE A 160 18.22 5.15 3.30
N GLN A 161 17.39 4.12 3.15
CA GLN A 161 16.02 4.26 2.66
C GLN A 161 15.20 5.21 3.56
N ILE A 162 15.25 5.01 4.89
CA ILE A 162 14.54 5.87 5.85
C ILE A 162 15.06 7.30 5.79
N ALA A 163 16.39 7.49 5.74
CA ALA A 163 17.00 8.81 5.62
C ALA A 163 16.53 9.53 4.34
N ALA A 164 16.57 8.84 3.20
CA ALA A 164 16.11 9.39 1.92
C ALA A 164 14.63 9.78 1.97
N ALA A 165 13.76 8.92 2.53
CA ALA A 165 12.33 9.22 2.67
C ALA A 165 12.07 10.44 3.58
N GLN A 166 12.80 10.57 4.70
CA GLN A 166 12.69 11.72 5.61
C GLN A 166 13.17 13.02 4.97
N ILE A 167 14.21 12.97 4.15
CA ILE A 167 14.72 14.14 3.44
C ILE A 167 13.75 14.55 2.34
N LEU A 168 13.27 13.60 1.53
CA LEU A 168 12.31 13.86 0.46
C LEU A 168 10.99 14.41 1.00
N SER A 169 10.53 14.00 2.19
CA SER A 169 9.31 14.58 2.80
C SER A 169 9.50 16.02 3.27
N ARG A 170 10.73 16.41 3.63
CA ARG A 170 11.09 17.80 3.99
C ARG A 170 11.26 18.69 2.76
N ILE A 171 11.70 18.13 1.63
CA ILE A 171 11.79 18.84 0.35
C ILE A 171 10.38 18.87 -0.27
N LYS A 172 9.58 19.86 0.13
CA LYS A 172 8.20 20.09 -0.37
C LYS A 172 8.17 20.61 -1.82
N ASP A 173 8.81 19.89 -2.73
CA ASP A 173 8.93 20.25 -4.15
C ASP A 173 8.00 19.37 -5.02
N ASP A 174 7.33 19.98 -6.01
CA ASP A 174 6.44 19.24 -6.92
C ASP A 174 7.21 18.25 -7.82
N LYS A 175 8.47 18.52 -8.13
CA LYS A 175 9.35 17.61 -8.86
C LYS A 175 9.63 16.34 -8.05
N VAL A 176 9.83 16.46 -6.74
CA VAL A 176 9.95 15.31 -5.83
C VAL A 176 8.68 14.46 -5.88
N ARG A 177 7.52 15.12 -5.82
CA ARG A 177 6.22 14.43 -5.90
C ARG A 177 6.08 13.63 -7.20
N GLN A 178 6.42 14.23 -8.34
CA GLN A 178 6.36 13.56 -9.64
C GLN A 178 7.30 12.34 -9.70
N LEU A 179 8.55 12.49 -9.25
CA LEU A 179 9.52 11.39 -9.22
C LEU A 179 9.07 10.23 -8.31
N LEU A 180 8.48 10.53 -7.15
CA LEU A 180 7.93 9.51 -6.26
C LEU A 180 6.73 8.77 -6.88
N VAL A 181 5.84 9.48 -7.59
CA VAL A 181 4.72 8.85 -8.31
C VAL A 181 5.22 7.96 -9.44
N GLU A 182 6.19 8.42 -10.24
CA GLU A 182 6.77 7.63 -11.33
C GLU A 182 7.46 6.36 -10.80
N ARG A 183 8.24 6.52 -9.72
CA ARG A 183 8.86 5.41 -9.01
C ARG A 183 7.83 4.42 -8.49
N ALA A 184 6.77 4.90 -7.82
CA ALA A 184 5.73 4.04 -7.28
C ALA A 184 5.06 3.22 -8.41
N ARG A 185 4.81 3.82 -9.58
CA ARG A 185 4.31 3.12 -10.76
C ARG A 185 5.27 2.01 -11.24
N LYS A 186 6.58 2.24 -11.22
CA LYS A 186 7.61 1.25 -11.59
C LYS A 186 7.80 0.15 -10.55
N GLN A 187 7.64 0.48 -9.26
CA GLN A 187 7.86 -0.42 -8.14
C GLN A 187 6.67 -1.31 -7.81
N VAL A 188 5.46 -0.99 -8.28
CA VAL A 188 4.37 -1.98 -8.30
C VAL A 188 4.92 -3.13 -9.14
N PRO A 189 5.34 -4.25 -8.52
CA PRO A 189 5.78 -5.39 -9.30
C PRO A 189 4.58 -5.74 -10.18
N ALA A 190 4.82 -6.11 -11.44
CA ALA A 190 3.86 -6.97 -12.12
C ALA A 190 3.60 -8.13 -11.14
N SER A 191 2.48 -8.06 -10.42
CA SER A 191 2.31 -8.85 -9.21
C SER A 191 2.33 -10.30 -9.64
N ASN A 192 3.26 -11.07 -9.05
CA ASN A 192 3.35 -12.50 -9.25
C ASN A 192 1.98 -13.17 -9.05
N GLY A 193 1.29 -13.50 -10.14
CA GLY A 193 0.22 -14.50 -10.20
C GLY A 193 -1.22 -13.98 -10.11
N THR A 194 -1.47 -12.71 -9.79
CA THR A 194 -2.74 -12.08 -10.21
C THR A 194 -2.39 -11.24 -11.41
N ASP A 195 -2.64 -11.79 -12.60
CA ASP A 195 -2.61 -11.03 -13.86
C ASP A 195 -3.17 -9.64 -13.55
N THR A 196 -2.31 -8.62 -13.66
CA THR A 196 -2.81 -7.25 -13.67
C THR A 196 -3.74 -7.20 -14.85
N TRP A 197 -5.04 -7.25 -14.56
CA TRP A 197 -6.11 -7.03 -15.51
C TRP A 197 -5.88 -5.65 -16.12
N THR A 198 -5.03 -5.57 -17.13
CA THR A 198 -4.83 -4.39 -17.95
C THR A 198 -6.00 -4.35 -18.89
N LEU A 199 -7.14 -3.97 -18.32
CA LEU A 199 -8.34 -3.77 -19.10
C LEU A 199 -8.27 -2.35 -19.64
N ASP A 200 -8.16 -2.23 -20.96
CA ASP A 200 -7.86 -0.95 -21.61
C ASP A 200 -9.07 0.00 -21.60
N SER A 201 -10.28 -0.54 -21.47
CA SER A 201 -11.51 0.25 -21.46
C SER A 201 -11.71 1.02 -20.13
N PRO A 202 -12.28 2.25 -20.16
CA PRO A 202 -12.59 3.01 -18.95
C PRO A 202 -13.54 2.27 -17.98
N ASP A 203 -14.50 1.52 -18.53
CA ASP A 203 -15.46 0.73 -17.76
C ASP A 203 -14.75 -0.41 -17.04
N ALA A 204 -13.81 -1.05 -17.73
CA ALA A 204 -13.06 -2.16 -17.19
C ALA A 204 -12.08 -1.74 -16.09
N ARG A 205 -11.47 -0.55 -16.19
CA ARG A 205 -10.71 0.06 -15.07
C ARG A 205 -11.57 0.28 -13.84
N SER A 206 -12.82 0.74 -14.02
CA SER A 206 -13.75 0.96 -12.91
C SER A 206 -14.12 -0.36 -12.22
N VAL A 207 -14.34 -1.42 -13.00
CA VAL A 207 -14.59 -2.77 -12.49
C VAL A 207 -13.36 -3.32 -11.75
N ALA A 208 -12.15 -3.17 -12.30
CA ALA A 208 -10.92 -3.62 -11.63
C ALA A 208 -10.68 -2.91 -10.28
N VAL A 209 -10.95 -1.60 -10.21
CA VAL A 209 -10.90 -0.84 -8.95
C VAL A 209 -11.95 -1.35 -7.96
N ALA A 210 -13.16 -1.62 -8.43
CA ALA A 210 -14.24 -2.17 -7.60
C ALA A 210 -13.92 -3.58 -7.08
N MET A 211 -13.34 -4.46 -7.92
CA MET A 211 -12.89 -5.81 -7.52
C MET A 211 -11.85 -5.73 -6.40
N ARG A 212 -10.81 -4.91 -6.58
CA ARG A 212 -9.75 -4.74 -5.57
C ARG A 212 -10.29 -4.21 -4.24
N ARG A 213 -11.23 -3.26 -4.31
CA ARG A 213 -11.88 -2.70 -3.14
C ARG A 213 -12.77 -3.74 -2.43
N ALA A 214 -13.54 -4.50 -3.20
CA ALA A 214 -14.37 -5.59 -2.69
C ALA A 214 -13.53 -6.66 -1.99
N GLU A 215 -12.34 -6.99 -2.50
CA GLU A 215 -11.41 -7.91 -1.85
C GLU A 215 -10.86 -7.36 -0.52
N GLN A 216 -10.45 -6.08 -0.50
CA GLN A 216 -9.89 -5.42 0.68
C GLN A 216 -10.92 -5.25 1.80
N GLU A 217 -12.12 -4.79 1.46
CA GLU A 217 -13.22 -4.54 2.40
C GLU A 217 -13.94 -5.86 2.74
N GLY A 218 -13.99 -6.79 1.79
CA GLY A 218 -14.78 -8.01 1.87
C GLY A 218 -16.26 -7.79 1.64
N ASP A 219 -16.61 -6.82 0.80
CA ASP A 219 -17.98 -6.43 0.50
C ASP A 219 -18.18 -6.36 -1.02
N ALA A 220 -19.12 -7.15 -1.53
CA ALA A 220 -19.46 -7.21 -2.95
C ALA A 220 -20.36 -6.06 -3.41
N ALA A 221 -21.04 -5.35 -2.51
CA ALA A 221 -22.15 -4.45 -2.85
C ALA A 221 -21.76 -3.40 -3.90
N ARG A 222 -20.57 -2.81 -3.74
CA ARG A 222 -20.06 -1.80 -4.68
C ARG A 222 -19.66 -2.40 -6.03
N LEU A 223 -19.11 -3.61 -6.06
CA LEU A 223 -18.80 -4.28 -7.31
C LEU A 223 -20.07 -4.65 -8.07
N ILE A 224 -21.07 -5.20 -7.36
CA ILE A 224 -22.38 -5.54 -7.92
C ILE A 224 -23.05 -4.28 -8.49
N ASP A 225 -23.00 -3.15 -7.79
CA ASP A 225 -23.53 -1.87 -8.27
C ASP A 225 -22.81 -1.38 -9.54
N VAL A 226 -21.48 -1.46 -9.58
CA VAL A 226 -20.70 -1.07 -10.77
C VAL A 226 -20.99 -1.98 -11.96
N VAL A 227 -21.07 -3.29 -11.73
CA VAL A 227 -21.34 -4.29 -12.76
C VAL A 227 -22.78 -4.23 -13.26
N GLY A 228 -23.75 -4.03 -12.37
CA GLY A 228 -25.18 -4.01 -12.71
C GLY A 228 -25.64 -2.77 -13.48
N ARG A 229 -24.87 -1.68 -13.45
CA ARG A 229 -25.21 -0.43 -14.15
C ARG A 229 -24.84 -0.42 -15.64
N GLY A 230 -24.08 -1.40 -16.13
CA GLY A 230 -23.56 -1.38 -17.50
C GLY A 230 -23.58 -2.74 -18.17
N ALA A 231 -23.64 -2.75 -19.50
CA ALA A 231 -23.34 -3.94 -20.27
C ALA A 231 -21.84 -4.23 -20.12
N LEU A 232 -21.48 -5.29 -19.40
CA LEU A 232 -20.10 -5.73 -19.34
C LEU A 232 -19.64 -6.17 -20.73
N ASP A 233 -18.53 -5.63 -21.22
CA ASP A 233 -17.88 -6.16 -22.41
C ASP A 233 -17.34 -7.58 -22.15
N ARG A 234 -16.95 -8.29 -23.23
CA ARG A 234 -16.48 -9.68 -23.13
C ARG A 234 -15.22 -9.79 -22.26
N GLU A 235 -14.34 -8.81 -22.35
CA GLU A 235 -13.05 -8.81 -21.65
C GLU A 235 -13.25 -8.69 -20.13
N VAL A 236 -14.15 -7.80 -19.71
CA VAL A 236 -14.54 -7.62 -18.31
C VAL A 236 -15.22 -8.86 -17.76
N ARG A 237 -16.11 -9.51 -18.53
CA ARG A 237 -16.75 -10.76 -18.08
C ARG A 237 -15.73 -11.88 -17.87
N GLU A 238 -14.79 -12.05 -18.80
CA GLU A 238 -13.73 -13.05 -18.68
C GLU A 238 -12.83 -12.77 -17.47
N ALA A 239 -12.50 -11.50 -17.24
CA ALA A 239 -11.72 -11.07 -16.09
C ALA A 239 -12.44 -11.32 -14.76
N LEU A 240 -13.72 -10.94 -14.70
CA LEU A 240 -14.56 -11.14 -13.53
C LEU A 240 -14.73 -12.63 -13.22
N SER A 241 -14.96 -13.46 -14.24
CA SER A 241 -15.05 -14.92 -14.13
C SER A 241 -13.81 -15.54 -13.49
N LYS A 242 -12.62 -15.23 -14.04
CA LYS A 242 -11.34 -15.76 -13.53
C LYS A 242 -11.04 -15.29 -12.11
N TRP A 243 -11.35 -14.03 -11.79
CA TRP A 243 -11.18 -13.51 -10.43
C TRP A 243 -12.15 -14.17 -9.45
N VAL A 244 -13.42 -14.35 -9.81
CA VAL A 244 -14.39 -15.10 -8.99
C VAL A 244 -13.91 -16.53 -8.75
N ALA A 245 -13.40 -17.22 -9.76
CA ALA A 245 -12.81 -18.55 -9.58
C ALA A 245 -11.64 -18.54 -8.57
N THR A 246 -10.80 -17.48 -8.60
CA THR A 246 -9.70 -17.29 -7.65
C THR A 246 -10.21 -17.06 -6.22
N LEU A 247 -11.29 -16.30 -6.05
CA LEU A 247 -11.93 -16.07 -4.75
C LEU A 247 -12.51 -17.37 -4.17
N LEU A 248 -13.20 -18.16 -4.99
CA LEU A 248 -13.80 -19.44 -4.59
C LEU A 248 -12.73 -20.47 -4.20
N ALA A 249 -11.57 -20.46 -4.86
CA ALA A 249 -10.43 -21.32 -4.52
C ALA A 249 -9.59 -20.81 -3.33
N SER A 250 -9.91 -19.64 -2.77
CA SER A 250 -9.14 -19.04 -1.69
C SER A 250 -9.23 -19.85 -0.39
N PRO A 251 -8.15 -19.96 0.40
CA PRO A 251 -8.21 -20.55 1.74
C PRO A 251 -8.99 -19.69 2.74
N SER A 252 -9.29 -18.42 2.40
CA SER A 252 -10.04 -17.51 3.27
C SER A 252 -11.54 -17.71 3.10
N ALA A 253 -12.24 -18.16 4.16
CA ALA A 253 -13.70 -18.26 4.16
C ALA A 253 -14.39 -16.94 3.78
N LYS A 254 -13.83 -15.80 4.21
CA LYS A 254 -14.33 -14.47 3.86
C LYS A 254 -14.27 -14.20 2.35
N LEU A 255 -13.19 -14.61 1.67
CA LEU A 255 -13.05 -14.43 0.22
C LEU A 255 -13.94 -15.40 -0.56
N ARG A 256 -14.13 -16.63 -0.07
CA ARG A 256 -15.07 -17.59 -0.67
C ARG A 256 -16.51 -17.08 -0.59
N ALA A 257 -16.92 -16.54 0.56
CA ALA A 257 -18.24 -15.93 0.74
C ALA A 257 -18.44 -14.72 -0.20
N LEU A 258 -17.40 -13.89 -0.38
CA LEU A 258 -17.42 -12.80 -1.36
C LEU A 258 -17.62 -13.35 -2.79
N GLY A 259 -16.88 -14.40 -3.17
CA GLY A 259 -17.03 -15.05 -4.47
C GLY A 259 -18.45 -15.58 -4.71
N LEU A 260 -19.05 -16.23 -3.71
CA LEU A 260 -20.44 -16.72 -3.78
C LEU A 260 -21.47 -15.59 -3.92
N ALA A 261 -21.28 -14.47 -3.19
CA ALA A 261 -22.16 -13.31 -3.31
C ALA A 261 -22.12 -12.71 -4.74
N ILE A 262 -20.94 -12.66 -5.36
CA ILE A 262 -20.79 -12.19 -6.74
C ILE A 262 -21.46 -13.16 -7.71
N VAL A 263 -21.23 -14.47 -7.56
CA VAL A 263 -21.87 -15.51 -8.39
C VAL A 263 -23.40 -15.44 -8.35
N ARG A 264 -23.96 -15.11 -7.19
CA ARG A 264 -25.41 -15.01 -6.99
C ARG A 264 -26.01 -13.86 -7.78
N GLU A 265 -25.40 -12.68 -7.70
CA GLU A 265 -25.97 -11.42 -8.16
C GLU A 265 -25.52 -11.03 -9.58
N VAL A 266 -24.36 -11.52 -10.02
CA VAL A 266 -23.76 -11.15 -11.29
C VAL A 266 -23.88 -12.29 -12.29
N ASP A 267 -24.48 -11.98 -13.44
CA ASP A 267 -24.57 -12.92 -14.55
C ASP A 267 -23.26 -13.00 -15.34
N VAL A 268 -22.29 -13.71 -14.76
CA VAL A 268 -21.05 -14.11 -15.42
C VAL A 268 -20.97 -15.63 -15.53
N GLU A 269 -20.35 -16.13 -16.59
CA GLU A 269 -19.97 -17.54 -16.67
C GLU A 269 -18.87 -17.80 -15.64
N PHE A 270 -18.99 -18.87 -14.86
CA PHE A 270 -17.97 -19.30 -13.91
C PHE A 270 -17.93 -20.83 -13.84
N PRO A 271 -16.80 -21.42 -13.44
CA PRO A 271 -16.71 -22.87 -13.32
C PRO A 271 -17.58 -23.35 -12.15
N TRP A 272 -18.71 -23.99 -12.46
CA TRP A 272 -19.60 -24.59 -11.46
C TRP A 272 -18.87 -25.54 -10.50
N SER A 273 -17.83 -26.23 -10.99
CA SER A 273 -16.95 -27.07 -10.17
C SER A 273 -16.35 -26.31 -8.98
N ALA A 274 -16.01 -25.03 -9.12
CA ALA A 274 -15.47 -24.23 -8.02
C ALA A 274 -16.51 -24.00 -6.91
N VAL A 275 -17.79 -23.83 -7.25
CA VAL A 275 -18.89 -23.70 -6.28
C VAL A 275 -19.18 -25.06 -5.62
N LEU A 276 -19.16 -26.15 -6.40
CA LEU A 276 -19.35 -27.51 -5.90
C LEU A 276 -18.32 -27.92 -4.84
N GLU A 277 -17.07 -27.49 -5.00
CA GLU A 277 -16.03 -27.76 -3.99
C GLU A 277 -16.33 -27.10 -2.64
N LEU A 278 -17.22 -26.11 -2.60
CA LEU A 278 -17.59 -25.39 -1.38
C LEU A 278 -18.78 -26.00 -0.63
N VAL A 279 -19.54 -26.92 -1.22
CA VAL A 279 -20.72 -27.54 -0.59
C VAL A 279 -20.38 -28.18 0.76
N ASP A 280 -19.20 -28.79 0.87
CA ASP A 280 -18.73 -29.45 2.10
C ASP A 280 -18.00 -28.49 3.06
N ALA A 281 -17.79 -27.23 2.67
CA ALA A 281 -17.05 -26.28 3.49
C ALA A 281 -17.93 -25.78 4.65
N PRO A 282 -17.52 -25.92 5.92
CA PRO A 282 -18.42 -25.66 7.06
C PRO A 282 -18.87 -24.20 7.15
N GLU A 283 -18.04 -23.24 6.72
CA GLU A 283 -18.37 -21.82 6.85
C GLU A 283 -19.23 -21.27 5.71
N VAL A 284 -19.12 -21.85 4.50
CA VAL A 284 -19.73 -21.31 3.27
C VAL A 284 -20.60 -22.30 2.50
N GLY A 285 -20.64 -23.58 2.93
CA GLY A 285 -21.42 -24.64 2.30
C GLY A 285 -22.91 -24.34 2.19
N PRO A 286 -23.59 -23.84 3.25
CA PRO A 286 -24.99 -23.42 3.15
C PRO A 286 -25.21 -22.34 2.07
N GLN A 287 -24.29 -21.38 1.96
CA GLN A 287 -24.37 -20.33 0.93
C GLN A 287 -24.14 -20.89 -0.47
N ALA A 288 -23.22 -21.84 -0.63
CA ALA A 288 -22.97 -22.49 -1.92
C ALA A 288 -24.19 -23.29 -2.40
N ILE A 289 -24.89 -23.98 -1.50
CA ILE A 289 -26.13 -24.72 -1.82
C ILE A 289 -27.23 -23.76 -2.27
N GLU A 290 -27.44 -22.65 -1.56
CA GLU A 290 -28.43 -21.64 -1.97
C GLU A 290 -28.11 -21.05 -3.35
N VAL A 291 -26.83 -20.75 -3.61
CA VAL A 291 -26.39 -20.26 -4.93
C VAL A 291 -26.68 -21.29 -6.04
N LEU A 292 -26.36 -22.57 -5.81
CA LEU A 292 -26.65 -23.64 -6.76
C LEU A 292 -28.17 -23.75 -7.00
N LYS A 293 -28.96 -23.68 -5.94
CA LYS A 293 -30.42 -23.78 -6.01
C LYS A 293 -31.04 -22.64 -6.80
N GLU A 294 -30.66 -21.40 -6.50
CA GLU A 294 -31.20 -20.21 -7.15
C GLU A 294 -30.85 -20.16 -8.64
N ARG A 295 -29.61 -20.51 -9.00
CA ARG A 295 -29.14 -20.40 -10.39
C ARG A 295 -29.58 -21.58 -11.26
N THR A 296 -29.77 -22.77 -10.69
CA THR A 296 -30.13 -23.99 -11.45
C THR A 296 -31.61 -24.36 -11.35
N GLY A 297 -32.33 -23.84 -10.35
CA GLY A 297 -33.72 -24.23 -10.06
C GLY A 297 -33.88 -25.66 -9.53
N ARG A 298 -32.78 -26.32 -9.12
CA ARG A 298 -32.78 -27.67 -8.55
C ARG A 298 -32.34 -27.63 -7.08
N ASP A 299 -32.76 -28.63 -6.30
CA ASP A 299 -32.34 -28.75 -4.90
C ASP A 299 -31.95 -30.21 -4.62
N PHE A 300 -30.65 -30.45 -4.49
CA PHE A 300 -30.10 -31.74 -4.08
C PHE A 300 -29.56 -31.70 -2.63
N GLY A 301 -29.85 -30.63 -1.89
CA GLY A 301 -29.32 -30.39 -0.55
C GLY A 301 -27.79 -30.48 -0.51
N THR A 302 -27.29 -31.31 0.41
CA THR A 302 -25.85 -31.55 0.62
C THR A 302 -25.29 -32.71 -0.21
N ASP A 303 -26.04 -33.32 -1.13
CA ASP A 303 -25.54 -34.42 -1.97
C ASP A 303 -24.63 -33.89 -3.10
N LYS A 304 -23.34 -33.72 -2.79
CA LYS A 304 -22.33 -33.27 -3.75
C LYS A 304 -22.21 -34.16 -4.99
N LYS A 305 -22.54 -35.47 -4.91
CA LYS A 305 -22.49 -36.37 -6.07
C LYS A 305 -23.64 -36.11 -7.03
N ALA A 306 -24.85 -35.91 -6.50
CA ALA A 306 -26.01 -35.55 -7.30
C ALA A 306 -25.79 -34.20 -8.01
N TRP A 307 -25.28 -33.20 -7.27
CA TRP A 307 -24.91 -31.91 -7.84
C TRP A 307 -23.85 -32.02 -8.95
N LYS A 308 -22.78 -32.78 -8.72
CA LYS A 308 -21.72 -32.99 -9.71
C LYS A 308 -22.26 -33.60 -11.00
N LYS A 309 -23.09 -34.65 -10.89
CA LYS A 309 -23.70 -35.29 -12.04
C LYS A 309 -24.56 -34.30 -12.84
N PHE A 310 -25.39 -33.51 -12.16
CA PHE A 310 -26.24 -32.51 -12.80
C PHE A 310 -25.44 -31.42 -13.53
N VAL A 311 -24.37 -30.92 -12.91
CA VAL A 311 -23.49 -29.90 -13.52
C VAL A 311 -22.71 -30.44 -14.71
N GLU A 312 -22.36 -31.73 -14.73
CA GLU A 312 -21.72 -32.39 -15.89
C GLU A 312 -22.70 -32.58 -17.08
N GLU A 313 -24.01 -32.53 -16.84
CA GLU A 313 -25.07 -32.66 -17.85
C GLU A 313 -25.52 -31.30 -18.44
N MET A 314 -25.14 -30.17 -17.82
CA MET A 314 -25.42 -28.81 -18.27
C MET A 314 -24.39 -28.31 -19.30
#